data_AF-A0A9J6G9J0-F1
#
_entry.id   AF-A0A9J6G9J0-F1
#
_cell.length_a   1.000
_cell.length_b   1.000
_cell.length_c   1.000
_cell.angle_alpha   90.00
_cell.angle_beta   90.00
_cell.angle_gamma   90.00
#
_symmetry.space_group_name_H-M   'P 1'
#
loop_
_entity.id
_entity.type
_entity.pdbx_description
1 polymer ?
#
loop_
_entity_poly.entity_id
_entity_poly.type
_entity_poly.pdbx_seq_one_letter_code
_entity_poly.pdbx_strand_id
1 'polypeptide(L)'
;MSFVLKAPSHGANSTGLRPTMRSCRRTTIACPTLCARHWKPVFTRLSETALLERCSDGLTQNPSESLHSVIWQQVSKTQHASLRSVERAVAEAVSRFNQGVTRSNAEIAEKLGYSPGGRSVLRSLEKDNIRLEKSKRKHMDSVQQKHDLQGDTNKQGTLPTVPGLL
;
A
#
# COMPACT_ATOMS: atom_id res chain seq x y z
N MET A 1 -13.23 -49.89 -12.53
CA MET A 1 -13.81 -49.54 -11.22
C MET A 1 -14.18 -48.08 -11.26
N SER A 2 -15.45 -47.80 -11.56
CA SER A 2 -16.00 -46.45 -11.74
C SER A 2 -16.99 -46.22 -10.61
N PHE A 3 -16.64 -45.37 -9.65
CA PHE A 3 -17.58 -44.99 -8.60
C PHE A 3 -18.53 -43.92 -9.15
N VAL A 4 -19.71 -44.40 -9.54
CA VAL A 4 -20.90 -43.59 -9.75
C VAL A 4 -21.44 -43.22 -8.37
N LEU A 5 -21.43 -41.94 -8.02
CA LEU A 5 -22.28 -41.44 -6.93
C LEU A 5 -23.37 -40.56 -7.53
N LYS A 6 -24.54 -41.19 -7.63
CA LYS A 6 -25.84 -40.64 -7.97
C LYS A 6 -26.23 -39.60 -6.91
N ALA A 7 -26.50 -38.38 -7.34
CA ALA A 7 -27.05 -37.32 -6.50
C ALA A 7 -28.47 -37.68 -5.99
N PRO A 8 -28.83 -37.34 -4.74
CA PRO A 8 -30.20 -37.38 -4.30
C PRO A 8 -30.97 -36.16 -4.82
N SER A 9 -32.04 -36.43 -5.55
CA SER A 9 -33.08 -35.49 -5.92
C SER A 9 -34.10 -35.36 -4.78
N HIS A 10 -34.14 -34.21 -4.12
CA HIS A 10 -35.40 -33.68 -3.58
C HIS A 10 -35.54 -32.24 -4.05
N GLY A 11 -36.45 -32.05 -5.00
CA GLY A 11 -36.91 -30.73 -5.40
C GLY A 11 -37.80 -30.13 -4.33
N ALA A 12 -37.66 -28.83 -4.11
CA ALA A 12 -38.57 -27.85 -4.69
C ALA A 12 -38.46 -26.52 -3.91
N ASN A 13 -38.37 -25.45 -4.68
CA ASN A 13 -38.94 -24.13 -4.36
C ASN A 13 -38.27 -23.31 -3.26
N SER A 14 -37.31 -22.48 -3.68
CA SER A 14 -37.43 -21.04 -3.42
C SER A 14 -36.58 -20.28 -4.43
N THR A 15 -37.27 -19.76 -5.44
CA THR A 15 -37.02 -18.49 -6.12
C THR A 15 -35.69 -17.80 -5.76
N GLY A 16 -34.82 -17.67 -6.75
CA GLY A 16 -33.63 -16.85 -6.68
C GLY A 16 -33.96 -15.43 -6.25
N LEU A 17 -33.52 -15.07 -5.05
CA LEU A 17 -33.34 -13.67 -4.68
C LEU A 17 -31.88 -13.33 -4.97
N ARG A 18 -31.60 -12.95 -6.21
CA ARG A 18 -30.55 -11.94 -6.44
C ARG A 18 -30.96 -10.74 -5.59
N PRO A 19 -30.14 -10.26 -4.64
CA PRO A 19 -30.49 -9.06 -3.91
C PRO A 19 -30.45 -7.91 -4.92
N THR A 20 -31.63 -7.51 -5.38
CA THR A 20 -31.79 -6.28 -6.14
C THR A 20 -31.34 -5.14 -5.24
N MET A 21 -30.40 -4.33 -5.71
CA MET A 21 -30.14 -2.99 -5.17
C MET A 21 -31.44 -2.17 -5.24
N ARG A 22 -32.31 -2.34 -4.26
CA ARG A 22 -33.49 -1.48 -4.10
C ARG A 22 -33.59 -1.07 -2.66
N SER A 23 -33.69 0.25 -2.52
CA SER A 23 -33.99 0.98 -1.30
C SER A 23 -32.83 1.16 -0.32
N CYS A 24 -31.85 1.97 -0.73
CA CYS A 24 -31.13 2.83 0.20
C CYS A 24 -32.09 3.93 0.70
N ARG A 25 -33.13 3.55 1.47
CA ARG A 25 -33.95 4.49 2.22
C ARG A 25 -33.34 4.62 3.60
N ARG A 26 -32.49 5.64 3.73
CA ARG A 26 -32.28 6.47 4.93
C ARG A 26 -32.62 5.78 6.26
N THR A 27 -31.77 4.86 6.69
CA THR A 27 -31.57 4.49 8.10
C THR A 27 -30.11 4.10 8.27
N THR A 28 -29.32 5.10 8.67
CA THR A 28 -27.95 4.97 9.14
C THR A 28 -27.95 4.28 10.51
N ILE A 29 -28.17 2.96 10.52
CA ILE A 29 -27.74 2.12 11.63
C ILE A 29 -26.82 1.10 11.00
N ALA A 30 -25.52 1.41 11.04
CA ALA A 30 -24.49 0.43 10.74
C ALA A 30 -24.78 -0.80 11.59
N CYS A 31 -25.13 -1.93 10.97
CA CYS A 31 -25.44 -3.17 11.68
C CYS A 31 -24.17 -3.61 12.42
N PRO A 32 -24.04 -3.38 13.75
CA PRO A 32 -22.76 -3.51 14.43
C PRO A 32 -22.27 -4.95 14.40
N THR A 33 -23.21 -5.90 14.41
CA THR A 33 -22.95 -7.34 14.42
C THR A 33 -22.41 -7.85 13.09
N LEU A 34 -22.86 -7.29 11.96
CA LEU A 34 -22.46 -7.71 10.62
C LEU A 34 -21.11 -7.07 10.23
N CYS A 35 -20.92 -5.79 10.56
CA CYS A 35 -19.64 -5.12 10.43
C CYS A 35 -18.57 -5.76 11.32
N ALA A 36 -18.88 -6.04 12.60
CA ALA A 36 -17.94 -6.69 13.51
C ALA A 36 -17.54 -8.09 13.04
N ARG A 37 -18.43 -8.86 12.43
CA ARG A 37 -18.10 -10.18 11.85
C ARG A 37 -17.09 -10.10 10.71
N HIS A 38 -17.18 -9.06 9.87
CA HIS A 38 -16.24 -8.87 8.77
C HIS A 38 -14.94 -8.18 9.20
N TRP A 39 -15.00 -7.30 10.19
CA TRP A 39 -13.84 -6.52 10.62
C TRP A 39 -13.00 -7.23 11.67
N LYS A 40 -13.60 -8.07 12.54
CA LYS A 40 -12.87 -8.86 13.54
C LYS A 40 -11.66 -9.60 12.95
N PRO A 41 -11.77 -10.41 11.87
CA PRO A 41 -10.61 -11.12 11.35
C PRO A 41 -9.51 -10.17 10.84
N VAL A 42 -9.89 -9.00 10.31
CA VAL A 42 -8.93 -7.97 9.86
C VAL A 42 -8.21 -7.36 11.06
N PHE A 43 -8.95 -6.96 12.10
CA PHE A 43 -8.36 -6.42 13.33
C PHE A 43 -7.48 -7.45 14.04
N THR A 44 -7.93 -8.70 14.17
CA THR A 44 -7.12 -9.78 14.75
C THR A 44 -5.80 -9.96 14.01
N ARG A 45 -5.82 -9.91 12.67
CA ARG A 45 -4.61 -9.96 11.85
C ARG A 45 -3.72 -8.73 12.03
N LEU A 46 -4.31 -7.53 12.14
CA LEU A 46 -3.55 -6.28 12.35
C LEU A 46 -2.97 -6.18 13.77
N SER A 47 -3.57 -6.86 14.74
CA SER A 47 -3.11 -6.94 16.13
C SER A 47 -2.04 -8.02 16.38
N GLU A 48 -1.61 -8.76 15.34
CA GLU A 48 -0.56 -9.76 15.45
C GLU A 48 0.78 -9.10 15.83
N THR A 49 1.42 -9.58 16.90
CA THR A 49 2.67 -9.00 17.43
C THR A 49 3.80 -9.00 16.41
N ALA A 50 3.94 -10.06 15.62
CA ALA A 50 4.92 -10.14 14.54
C ALA A 50 4.69 -9.07 13.44
N LEU A 51 3.44 -8.64 13.23
CA LEU A 51 3.13 -7.56 12.31
C LEU A 51 3.48 -6.21 12.93
N LEU A 52 3.12 -6.01 14.20
CA LEU A 52 3.38 -4.78 14.95
C LEU A 52 4.88 -4.53 15.18
N GLU A 53 5.67 -5.57 15.39
CA GLU A 53 7.14 -5.48 15.54
C GLU A 53 7.81 -4.95 14.27
N ARG A 54 7.31 -5.31 13.08
CA ARG A 54 7.77 -4.68 11.83
C ARG A 54 7.36 -3.21 11.72
N CYS A 55 6.31 -2.81 12.43
CA CYS A 55 5.82 -1.43 12.45
C CYS A 55 6.52 -0.56 13.50
N SER A 56 7.11 -1.15 14.56
CA SER A 56 7.78 -0.40 15.63
C SER A 56 9.03 0.33 15.12
N ASP A 57 9.59 -0.15 14.01
CA ASP A 57 10.74 0.46 13.38
C ASP A 57 10.42 1.74 12.60
N GLY A 58 9.18 2.24 12.60
CA GLY A 58 8.83 3.56 12.03
C GLY A 58 9.29 3.75 10.58
N LEU A 59 9.67 2.67 9.91
CA LEU A 59 10.00 2.65 8.51
C LEU A 59 8.71 2.96 7.76
N THR A 60 8.83 3.63 6.61
CA THR A 60 7.65 3.97 5.80
C THR A 60 6.88 2.68 5.53
N GLN A 61 5.68 2.59 6.13
CA GLN A 61 4.84 1.40 6.22
C GLN A 61 4.50 0.77 4.87
N ASN A 62 4.73 1.49 3.76
CA ASN A 62 4.28 1.05 2.46
C ASN A 62 5.19 1.53 1.30
N PRO A 63 6.14 0.71 0.84
CA PRO A 63 6.88 0.98 -0.39
C PRO A 63 5.97 1.23 -1.60
N SER A 64 4.77 0.62 -1.64
CA SER A 64 3.82 0.82 -2.74
C SER A 64 3.24 2.24 -2.77
N GLU A 65 3.09 2.91 -1.62
CA GLU A 65 2.68 4.32 -1.58
C GLU A 65 3.76 5.24 -2.17
N SER A 66 5.03 4.95 -1.87
CA SER A 66 6.14 5.72 -2.44
C SER A 66 6.24 5.52 -3.95
N LEU A 67 6.00 4.29 -4.44
CA LEU A 67 5.97 3.98 -5.87
C LEU A 67 4.82 4.70 -6.58
N HIS A 68 3.64 4.76 -5.98
CA HIS A 68 2.50 5.49 -6.55
C HIS A 68 2.84 6.95 -6.81
N SER A 69 3.55 7.61 -5.89
CA SER A 69 4.01 9.00 -6.09
C SER A 69 4.88 9.14 -7.34
N VAL A 70 5.77 8.16 -7.62
CA VAL A 70 6.63 8.16 -8.82
C VAL A 70 5.81 7.95 -10.09
N ILE A 71 4.83 7.03 -10.07
CA ILE A 71 3.94 6.78 -11.22
C ILE A 71 3.18 8.07 -11.59
N TRP A 72 2.57 8.73 -10.60
CA TRP A 72 1.76 9.92 -10.83
C TRP A 72 2.56 11.19 -11.14
N GLN A 73 3.87 11.19 -10.89
CA GLN A 73 4.76 12.23 -11.40
C GLN A 73 4.99 12.12 -12.91
N GLN A 74 4.80 10.93 -13.50
CA GLN A 74 5.00 10.70 -14.93
C GLN A 74 3.72 10.84 -15.74
N VAL A 75 2.58 10.44 -15.16
CA VAL A 75 1.27 10.48 -15.83
C VAL A 75 0.25 11.17 -14.93
N SER A 76 -0.55 12.07 -15.51
CA SER A 76 -1.66 12.70 -14.78
C SER A 76 -2.76 11.67 -14.55
N LYS A 77 -3.35 11.67 -13.35
CA LYS A 77 -4.50 10.82 -13.00
C LYS A 77 -5.76 11.19 -13.78
N THR A 78 -5.88 12.45 -14.19
CA THR A 78 -7.12 13.02 -14.72
C THR A 78 -7.04 13.37 -16.20
N GLN A 79 -5.84 13.49 -16.77
CA GLN A 79 -5.64 13.95 -18.14
C GLN A 79 -4.60 13.11 -18.87
N HIS A 80 -4.78 12.92 -20.18
CA HIS A 80 -3.83 12.27 -21.08
C HIS A 80 -3.41 10.83 -20.69
N ALA A 81 -4.28 10.10 -19.98
CA ALA A 81 -4.03 8.73 -19.52
C ALA A 81 -4.50 7.69 -20.55
N SER A 82 -3.88 7.67 -21.75
CA SER A 82 -4.08 6.54 -22.64
C SER A 82 -3.48 5.27 -22.02
N LEU A 83 -4.07 4.10 -22.27
CA LEU A 83 -3.59 2.83 -21.71
C LEU A 83 -2.08 2.63 -21.93
N ARG A 84 -1.61 2.91 -23.15
CA ARG A 84 -0.19 2.80 -23.53
C ARG A 84 0.71 3.80 -22.81
N SER A 85 0.21 5.02 -22.56
CA SER A 85 0.95 6.02 -21.78
C SER A 85 1.12 5.57 -20.33
N VAL A 86 0.06 5.04 -19.73
CA VAL A 86 0.08 4.54 -18.35
C VAL A 86 1.01 3.32 -18.24
N GLU A 87 0.88 2.34 -19.13
CA GLU A 87 1.77 1.16 -19.15
C GLU A 87 3.25 1.55 -19.24
N ARG A 88 3.58 2.47 -20.15
CA ARG A 88 4.94 3.02 -20.27
C ARG A 88 5.38 3.72 -18.99
N ALA A 89 4.55 4.61 -18.45
CA ALA A 89 4.87 5.39 -17.26
C ALA A 89 5.08 4.49 -16.04
N VAL A 90 4.30 3.42 -15.90
CA VAL A 90 4.44 2.42 -14.83
C VAL A 90 5.76 1.65 -15.00
N ALA A 91 6.07 1.14 -16.18
CA ALA A 91 7.32 0.42 -16.43
C ALA A 91 8.54 1.31 -16.14
N GLU A 92 8.50 2.56 -16.59
CA GLU A 92 9.57 3.53 -16.35
C GLU A 92 9.65 3.94 -14.87
N ALA A 93 8.52 4.11 -14.19
CA ALA A 93 8.50 4.43 -12.76
C ALA A 93 9.07 3.31 -11.90
N VAL A 94 8.75 2.05 -12.20
CA VAL A 94 9.29 0.88 -11.50
C VAL A 94 10.80 0.78 -11.68
N SER A 95 11.29 0.94 -12.92
CA SER A 95 12.72 0.98 -13.20
C SER A 95 13.39 2.12 -12.41
N ARG A 96 12.89 3.36 -12.55
CA ARG A 96 13.45 4.52 -11.83
C ARG A 96 13.44 4.33 -10.30
N PHE A 97 12.39 3.75 -9.74
CA PHE A 97 12.29 3.51 -8.30
C PHE A 97 13.37 2.54 -7.81
N ASN A 98 13.54 1.41 -8.50
CA ASN A 98 14.45 0.34 -8.06
C ASN A 98 15.93 0.63 -8.36
N GLN A 99 16.25 1.16 -9.53
CA GLN A 99 17.64 1.32 -10.00
C GLN A 99 18.10 2.77 -10.16
N GLY A 100 17.20 3.76 -10.04
CA GLY A 100 17.53 5.17 -10.22
C GLY A 100 17.35 5.68 -11.65
N VAL A 101 17.25 7.00 -11.76
CA VAL A 101 16.95 7.71 -13.01
C VAL A 101 18.11 7.58 -13.99
N THR A 102 19.35 7.66 -13.53
CA THR A 102 20.54 7.59 -14.37
C THR A 102 20.64 6.26 -15.09
N ARG A 103 20.55 5.15 -14.34
CA ARG A 103 20.64 3.80 -14.91
C ARG A 103 19.46 3.49 -15.83
N SER A 104 18.24 3.82 -15.39
CA SER A 104 17.02 3.60 -16.20
C SER A 104 17.10 4.32 -17.54
N ASN A 105 17.52 5.59 -17.54
CA ASN A 105 17.62 6.36 -18.79
C ASN A 105 18.74 5.84 -19.70
N ALA A 106 19.85 5.36 -19.15
CA ALA A 106 20.94 4.78 -19.92
C ALA A 106 20.48 3.49 -20.63
N GLU A 107 19.83 2.57 -19.89
CA GLU A 107 19.30 1.32 -20.45
C GLU A 107 18.21 1.55 -21.49
N ILE A 108 17.34 2.55 -21.28
CA ILE A 108 16.33 2.95 -22.27
C ILE A 108 16.98 3.51 -23.53
N ALA A 109 17.98 4.38 -23.39
CA ALA A 109 18.70 4.97 -24.52
C ALA A 109 19.43 3.90 -25.34
N GLU A 110 20.11 2.96 -24.67
CA GLU A 110 20.77 1.81 -25.30
C GLU A 110 19.78 0.97 -26.10
N LYS A 111 18.63 0.60 -25.50
CA LYS A 111 17.59 -0.18 -26.19
C LYS A 111 16.94 0.56 -27.37
N LEU A 112 16.92 1.89 -27.33
CA LEU A 112 16.42 2.73 -28.42
C LEU A 112 17.50 3.05 -29.48
N GLY A 113 18.74 2.60 -29.27
CA GLY A 113 19.83 2.74 -30.23
C GLY A 113 20.46 4.13 -30.27
N TYR A 114 20.37 4.92 -29.19
CA TYR A 114 21.03 6.23 -29.13
C TYR A 114 21.84 6.42 -27.85
N SER A 115 22.85 7.29 -27.92
CA SER A 115 23.68 7.64 -26.78
C SER A 115 23.08 8.83 -26.01
N PRO A 116 22.94 8.76 -24.67
CA PRO A 116 22.43 9.87 -23.88
C PRO A 116 23.45 11.03 -23.88
N GLY A 117 23.01 12.24 -24.25
CA GLY A 117 23.87 13.41 -24.23
C GLY A 117 24.33 13.77 -22.80
N GLY A 118 25.53 14.36 -22.66
CA GLY A 118 26.14 14.65 -21.36
C GLY A 118 25.24 15.45 -20.41
N ARG A 119 24.49 16.44 -20.93
CA ARG A 119 23.50 17.20 -20.13
C ARG A 119 22.37 16.33 -19.59
N SER A 120 21.92 15.33 -20.36
CA SER A 120 20.88 14.38 -19.93
C SER A 120 21.37 13.50 -18.79
N VAL A 121 22.63 13.03 -18.87
CA VAL A 121 23.28 12.25 -17.82
C VAL A 121 23.42 13.09 -16.55
N LEU A 122 23.94 14.33 -16.65
CA LEU A 122 24.06 15.23 -15.51
C LEU A 122 22.72 15.50 -14.83
N ARG A 123 21.66 15.77 -15.60
CA ARG A 123 20.30 15.98 -15.06
C ARG A 123 19.74 14.72 -14.40
N SER A 124 20.11 13.54 -14.90
CA SER A 124 19.68 12.27 -14.30
C SER A 124 20.38 12.01 -12.97
N LEU A 125 21.68 12.30 -12.89
CA LEU A 125 22.47 12.22 -11.66
C LEU A 125 21.94 13.20 -10.59
N GLU A 126 21.65 14.44 -11.00
CA GLU A 126 21.07 15.44 -10.08
C GLU A 126 19.74 14.97 -9.49
N LYS A 127 18.87 14.36 -10.31
CA LYS A 127 17.60 13.78 -9.83
C LYS A 127 17.82 12.64 -8.85
N ASP A 128 18.79 11.77 -9.11
CA ASP A 128 19.13 10.68 -8.19
C ASP A 128 19.66 11.20 -6.85
N ASN A 129 20.51 12.24 -6.87
CA ASN A 129 21.00 12.89 -5.66
C ASN A 129 19.86 13.52 -4.86
N ILE A 130 18.96 14.28 -5.50
CA ILE A 130 17.79 14.88 -4.84
C ILE A 130 16.91 13.79 -4.21
N ARG A 131 16.74 12.65 -4.88
CA ARG A 131 15.97 11.52 -4.35
C ARG A 131 16.63 10.93 -3.10
N LEU A 132 17.94 10.70 -3.14
CA LEU A 132 18.69 10.17 -1.99
C LEU A 132 18.64 11.14 -0.80
N GLU A 133 18.83 12.43 -1.02
CA GLU A 133 18.74 13.45 0.04
C GLU A 133 17.34 13.53 0.65
N LYS A 134 16.29 13.46 -0.18
CA LYS A 134 14.91 13.37 0.33
C LYS A 134 14.71 12.12 1.18
N SER A 135 15.25 10.98 0.77
CA SER A 135 15.15 9.72 1.52
C SER A 135 15.86 9.83 2.88
N LYS A 136 17.08 10.36 2.91
CA LYS A 136 17.84 10.59 4.15
C LYS A 136 17.09 11.50 5.11
N ARG A 137 16.56 12.62 4.61
CA ARG A 137 15.76 13.55 5.42
C ARG A 137 14.53 12.87 6.02
N LYS A 138 13.78 12.11 5.22
CA LYS A 138 12.61 11.37 5.73
C LYS A 138 12.95 10.30 6.74
N HIS A 139 14.10 9.65 6.60
CA HIS A 139 14.61 8.72 7.60
C HIS A 139 14.91 9.45 8.92
N MET A 140 15.64 10.57 8.87
CA MET A 140 15.94 11.40 10.03
C MET A 140 14.68 11.90 10.73
N ASP A 141 13.68 12.39 9.97
CA ASP A 141 12.39 12.83 10.50
C ASP A 141 11.69 11.70 11.30
N SER A 142 11.70 10.47 10.77
CA SER A 142 11.10 9.31 11.44
C SER A 142 11.88 8.91 12.70
N VAL A 143 13.21 8.94 12.67
CA VAL A 143 14.05 8.66 13.84
C VAL A 143 13.77 9.66 14.96
N GLN A 144 13.65 10.96 14.63
CA GLN A 144 13.28 11.99 15.61
C GLN A 144 11.90 11.71 16.20
N GLN A 145 10.90 11.44 15.37
CA GLN A 145 9.55 11.11 15.84
C GLN A 145 9.54 9.92 16.80
N LYS A 146 10.32 8.87 16.52
CA LYS A 146 10.45 7.75 17.46
C LYS A 146 11.04 8.17 18.80
N HIS A 147 12.09 8.98 18.79
CA HIS A 147 12.71 9.46 20.02
C HIS A 147 11.72 10.28 20.86
N ASP A 148 10.95 11.16 20.21
CA ASP A 148 9.91 11.97 20.88
C ASP A 148 8.83 11.07 21.52
N LEU A 149 8.34 10.06 20.78
CA LEU A 149 7.36 9.09 21.27
C LEU A 149 7.90 8.24 22.43
N GLN A 150 9.16 7.80 22.35
CA GLN A 150 9.81 7.05 23.45
C GLN A 150 9.90 7.92 24.71
N GLY A 151 10.24 9.20 24.56
CA GLY A 151 10.23 10.18 25.63
C GLY A 151 8.87 10.32 26.32
N ASP A 152 7.77 10.21 25.58
CA ASP A 152 6.41 10.25 26.14
C ASP A 152 6.04 8.93 26.84
N THR A 153 6.37 7.77 26.26
CA THR A 153 6.10 6.47 26.91
C THR A 153 6.80 6.31 28.26
N ASN A 154 8.01 6.86 28.41
CA ASN A 154 8.74 6.85 29.69
C ASN A 154 8.07 7.74 30.75
N LYS A 155 7.38 8.82 30.34
CA LYS A 155 6.58 9.68 31.24
C LYS A 155 5.26 9.05 31.65
N GLN A 156 4.69 8.16 30.84
CA GLN A 156 3.45 7.43 31.13
C GLN A 156 3.67 6.05 31.80
N GLY A 157 4.91 5.68 32.11
CA GLY A 157 5.29 4.41 32.77
C GLY A 157 4.78 4.22 34.21
N THR A 158 4.02 5.16 34.77
CA THR A 158 3.30 4.97 36.04
C THR A 158 1.82 4.72 35.76
N LEU A 159 1.49 3.56 35.17
CA LEU A 159 0.11 3.06 35.20
C LEU A 159 -0.21 2.67 36.65
N PRO A 160 -1.27 3.20 37.28
CA PRO A 160 -1.68 2.74 38.59
C PRO A 160 -2.09 1.26 38.46
N THR A 161 -1.40 0.39 39.20
CA THR A 161 -1.83 -0.98 39.45
C THR A 161 -3.29 -0.91 39.91
N VAL A 162 -4.23 -1.34 39.08
CA VAL A 162 -5.63 -1.46 39.46
C VAL A 162 -5.74 -2.72 40.32
N PRO A 163 -5.98 -2.63 41.64
CA PRO A 163 -6.14 -3.81 42.46
C PRO A 163 -7.57 -4.33 42.27
N GLY A 164 -7.70 -5.57 41.79
CA GLY A 164 -8.96 -6.32 41.87
C GLY A 164 -9.60 -6.67 40.52
N LEU A 165 -9.15 -7.79 39.94
CA LEU A 165 -9.99 -8.65 39.12
C LEU A 165 -9.48 -10.09 39.29
N LEU A 166 -9.93 -10.70 40.39
CA LEU A 166 -10.21 -12.14 40.48
C LEU A 166 -11.71 -12.32 40.27
#